data_AF-A0A4Y2MBX2-F1
#
_entry.id   AF-A0A4Y2MBX2-F1
#
_cell.length_a   1.000
_cell.length_b   1.000
_cell.length_c   1.000
_cell.angle_alpha   90.00
_cell.angle_beta   90.00
_cell.angle_gamma   90.00
#
_symmetry.space_group_name_H-M   'P 1'
#
loop_
_entity.id
_entity.type
_entity.pdbx_description
1 polymer ?
#
loop_
_entity_poly.entity_id
_entity_poly.type
_entity_poly.pdbx_seq_one_letter_code
_entity_poly.pdbx_strand_id
1 'polypeptide(L)'
;MRKDFITPKLVAALDRRQLSMRASVFILEATTDELGCNIDEFLIGNSSIRRIRTGKRKESAEYIKSDSQNEVPDIVIVHWDDKLLPAVSAQKSKEERLPIVISYGLKKHLTAVWRLDNSTGKEQT
;
A
#
# COMPACT_ATOMS: atom_id res chain seq x y z
N MET A 1 4.16 -30.37 11.12
CA MET A 1 4.81 -29.10 10.69
C MET A 1 3.74 -28.27 9.99
N ARG A 2 3.45 -27.04 10.43
CA ARG A 2 2.40 -26.21 9.81
C ARG A 2 2.86 -25.74 8.43
N LYS A 3 1.98 -25.80 7.43
CA LYS A 3 2.22 -25.37 6.06
C LYS A 3 2.19 -23.84 5.99
N ASP A 4 3.17 -23.28 5.31
CA ASP A 4 3.14 -21.87 4.93
C ASP A 4 2.40 -21.74 3.59
N PHE A 5 1.24 -21.11 3.62
CA PHE A 5 0.44 -20.80 2.43
C PHE A 5 0.42 -19.30 2.13
N ILE A 6 1.12 -18.50 2.94
CA ILE A 6 1.15 -17.05 2.80
C ILE A 6 2.12 -16.68 1.68
N THR A 7 1.58 -16.65 0.46
CA THR A 7 2.34 -16.28 -0.73
C THR A 7 2.50 -14.77 -0.88
N PRO A 8 3.51 -14.28 -1.63
CA PRO A 8 3.63 -12.85 -1.98
C PRO A 8 2.34 -12.29 -2.60
N LYS A 9 1.66 -13.10 -3.42
CA LYS A 9 0.40 -12.74 -4.09
C LYS A 9 -0.73 -12.49 -3.09
N LEU A 10 -0.85 -13.35 -2.08
CA LEU A 10 -1.83 -13.17 -1.00
C LEU A 10 -1.55 -11.86 -0.23
N VAL A 11 -0.29 -11.63 0.13
CA VAL A 11 0.13 -10.42 0.85
C VAL A 11 -0.21 -9.15 0.07
N ALA A 12 0.11 -9.11 -1.23
CA ALA A 12 -0.22 -7.98 -2.10
C ALA A 12 -1.73 -7.72 -2.18
N ALA A 13 -2.55 -8.78 -2.21
CA ALA A 13 -4.01 -8.65 -2.19
C ALA A 13 -4.51 -8.03 -0.87
N LEU A 14 -3.97 -8.47 0.27
CA LEU A 14 -4.33 -7.93 1.58
C LEU A 14 -3.93 -6.46 1.74
N ASP A 15 -2.73 -6.10 1.27
CA ASP A 15 -2.22 -4.71 1.32
C ASP A 15 -2.99 -3.78 0.38
N ARG A 16 -3.34 -4.24 -0.83
CA ARG A 16 -4.16 -3.46 -1.78
C ARG A 16 -5.54 -3.11 -1.23
N ARG A 17 -6.08 -3.97 -0.37
CA ARG A 17 -7.34 -3.74 0.36
C ARG A 17 -7.15 -3.09 1.72
N GLN A 18 -5.92 -2.68 2.06
CA GLN A 18 -5.56 -2.01 3.31
C GLN A 18 -6.04 -2.78 4.55
N LEU A 19 -6.07 -4.11 4.49
CA LEU A 19 -6.61 -4.93 5.57
C LEU A 19 -5.71 -4.86 6.80
N SER A 20 -6.31 -4.60 7.97
CA SER A 20 -5.62 -4.72 9.25
C SER A 20 -5.17 -6.16 9.50
N MET A 21 -4.26 -6.36 10.47
CA MET A 21 -3.81 -7.72 10.80
C MET A 21 -4.93 -8.61 11.31
N ARG A 22 -5.78 -8.07 12.19
CA ARG A 22 -6.96 -8.76 12.70
C ARG A 22 -7.93 -9.12 11.58
N ALA A 23 -8.24 -8.18 10.70
CA ALA A 23 -9.13 -8.43 9.57
C ALA A 23 -8.57 -9.50 8.62
N SER A 24 -7.24 -9.50 8.42
CA SER A 24 -6.58 -10.50 7.56
C SER A 24 -6.65 -11.90 8.16
N VAL A 25 -6.34 -12.05 9.46
CA VAL A 25 -6.48 -13.34 10.17
C VAL A 25 -7.92 -13.84 10.08
N PHE A 26 -8.89 -12.98 10.42
CA PHE A 26 -10.30 -13.33 10.42
C PHE A 26 -10.80 -13.81 9.05
N ILE A 27 -10.48 -13.09 7.98
CA ILE A 27 -10.87 -13.50 6.62
C ILE A 27 -10.22 -14.83 6.24
N LEU A 28 -8.95 -15.03 6.58
CA LEU A 28 -8.23 -16.25 6.25
C LEU A 28 -8.75 -17.47 7.01
N GLU A 29 -9.03 -17.34 8.31
CA GLU A 29 -9.65 -18.38 9.14
C GLU A 29 -11.02 -18.75 8.59
N ALA A 30 -11.91 -17.77 8.38
CA ALA A 30 -13.24 -18.03 7.83
C ALA A 30 -13.19 -18.70 6.44
N THR A 31 -12.26 -18.28 5.58
CA THR A 31 -12.08 -18.88 4.26
C THR A 31 -11.55 -20.32 4.35
N THR A 32 -10.64 -20.61 5.28
CA THR A 32 -10.11 -21.98 5.44
C THR A 32 -11.14 -22.93 6.02
N ASP A 33 -11.96 -22.44 6.95
CA ASP A 33 -13.06 -23.19 7.55
C ASP A 33 -14.13 -23.55 6.50
N GLU A 34 -14.54 -22.59 5.66
CA GLU A 34 -15.48 -22.82 4.55
C GLU A 34 -14.93 -23.77 3.47
N LEU A 35 -13.61 -23.76 3.25
CA LEU A 35 -12.94 -24.71 2.36
C LEU A 35 -12.77 -26.11 2.98
N GLY A 36 -13.25 -26.33 4.21
CA GLY A 36 -13.12 -27.60 4.93
C GLY A 36 -11.68 -27.97 5.25
N CYS A 37 -10.76 -26.99 5.23
CA CYS A 37 -9.37 -27.22 5.51
C CYS A 37 -9.11 -27.04 7.01
N ASN A 38 -8.27 -27.90 7.59
CA ASN A 38 -7.91 -27.77 8.99
C ASN A 38 -7.06 -26.50 9.20
N ILE A 39 -7.57 -25.56 10.00
CA ILE A 39 -6.88 -24.30 10.35
C ILE A 39 -5.52 -24.57 11.01
N ASP A 40 -5.40 -25.65 11.79
CA ASP A 40 -4.15 -26.04 12.45
C ASP A 40 -3.06 -26.50 11.48
N GLU A 41 -3.42 -26.84 10.23
CA GLU A 41 -2.45 -27.14 9.19
C GLU A 41 -1.72 -25.90 8.69
N PHE A 42 -2.26 -24.69 8.91
CA PHE A 42 -1.73 -23.46 8.33
C PHE A 42 -1.14 -22.50 9.37
N LEU A 43 -0.20 -21.67 8.91
CA LEU A 43 0.37 -20.58 9.71
C LEU A 43 -0.48 -19.29 9.66
N ILE A 44 -1.76 -19.37 10.04
CA ILE A 44 -2.70 -18.22 10.11
C ILE A 44 -2.56 -17.46 11.44
N GLY A 45 -1.32 -17.12 11.82
CA GLY A 45 -1.05 -16.37 13.05
C GLY A 45 -0.82 -14.89 12.78
N ASN A 46 -1.25 -14.01 13.70
CA ASN A 46 -0.91 -12.58 13.65
C ASN A 46 0.60 -12.34 13.45
N SER A 47 1.44 -13.11 14.16
CA SER A 47 2.90 -13.05 14.05
C SER A 47 3.41 -13.50 12.67
N SER A 48 2.87 -14.58 12.11
CA SER A 48 3.21 -15.08 10.77
C SER A 48 2.88 -14.06 9.70
N ILE A 49 1.65 -13.53 9.69
CA ILE A 49 1.23 -12.55 8.68
C ILE A 49 2.03 -11.26 8.83
N ARG A 50 2.29 -10.79 10.06
CA ARG A 50 3.15 -9.62 10.31
C ARG A 50 4.54 -9.83 9.74
N ARG A 51 5.20 -10.95 10.07
CA ARG A 51 6.56 -11.26 9.60
C ARG A 51 6.63 -11.21 8.08
N ILE A 52 5.67 -11.82 7.41
CA ILE A 52 5.68 -11.93 5.94
C ILE A 52 5.37 -10.58 5.30
N ARG A 53 4.41 -9.81 5.83
CA ARG A 53 4.18 -8.43 5.38
C ARG A 53 5.42 -7.56 5.52
N THR A 54 6.11 -7.63 6.65
CA THR A 54 7.35 -6.87 6.86
C THR A 54 8.42 -7.29 5.86
N GLY A 55 8.60 -8.60 5.64
CA GLY A 55 9.53 -9.12 4.64
C GLY A 55 9.23 -8.60 3.23
N LYS A 56 7.97 -8.67 2.80
CA LYS A 56 7.56 -8.20 1.47
C LYS A 56 7.68 -6.69 1.29
N ARG A 57 7.34 -5.90 2.33
CA ARG A 57 7.55 -4.45 2.28
C ARG A 57 9.03 -4.09 2.21
N LYS A 58 9.88 -4.85 2.90
CA LYS A 58 11.34 -4.70 2.81
C LYS A 58 11.84 -5.04 1.39
N GLU A 59 11.44 -6.18 0.82
CA GLU A 59 11.78 -6.56 -0.55
C GLU A 59 11.32 -5.51 -1.57
N SER A 60 10.09 -5.00 -1.46
CA SER A 60 9.60 -3.94 -2.33
C SER A 60 10.38 -2.64 -2.17
N ALA A 61 10.72 -2.25 -0.94
CA ALA A 61 11.53 -1.06 -0.69
C ALA A 61 12.94 -1.21 -1.26
N GLU A 62 13.56 -2.39 -1.12
CA GLU A 62 14.86 -2.71 -1.71
C GLU A 62 14.81 -2.69 -3.24
N TYR A 63 13.76 -3.27 -3.84
CA TYR A 63 13.52 -3.23 -5.28
C TYR A 63 13.41 -1.78 -5.78
N ILE A 64 12.54 -0.97 -5.16
CA ILE A 64 12.36 0.46 -5.50
C ILE A 64 13.68 1.23 -5.33
N LYS A 65 14.43 0.94 -4.27
CA LYS A 65 15.73 1.57 -4.03
C LYS A 65 16.75 1.19 -5.10
N SER A 66 16.81 -0.07 -5.51
CA SER A 66 17.71 -0.52 -6.57
C SER A 66 17.32 0.01 -7.95
N ASP A 67 16.02 0.12 -8.22
CA ASP A 67 15.48 0.68 -9.47
C ASP A 67 15.76 2.19 -9.56
N SER A 68 15.63 2.91 -8.44
CA SER A 68 15.90 4.34 -8.38
C SER A 68 17.39 4.68 -8.45
N GLN A 69 18.27 3.86 -7.87
CA GLN A 69 19.72 4.08 -7.82
C GLN A 69 20.41 4.15 -9.18
N ASN A 70 19.74 3.78 -10.27
CA ASN A 70 20.29 3.94 -11.61
C ASN A 70 20.30 5.41 -12.08
N GLU A 71 19.51 6.31 -11.47
CA GLU A 71 19.41 7.73 -11.88
C GLU A 71 18.98 8.70 -10.75
N VAL A 72 19.41 8.53 -9.48
CA VAL A 72 19.10 9.55 -8.45
C VAL A 72 20.11 10.69 -8.53
N PRO A 73 19.69 11.93 -8.85
CA PRO A 73 20.58 13.08 -8.80
C PRO A 73 20.72 13.61 -7.37
N ASP A 74 21.83 14.27 -7.11
CA ASP A 74 22.19 14.84 -5.80
C ASP A 74 21.17 15.85 -5.26
N ILE A 75 20.37 16.47 -6.14
CA ILE A 75 19.32 17.42 -5.78
C ILE A 75 18.01 17.04 -6.47
N VAL A 76 16.97 16.95 -5.66
CA VAL A 76 15.61 16.62 -6.08
C VAL A 76 14.65 17.67 -5.53
N ILE A 77 13.83 18.26 -6.41
CA ILE A 77 12.80 19.23 -6.02
C ILE A 77 11.47 18.48 -5.88
N VAL A 78 10.91 18.51 -4.67
CA VAL A 78 9.58 17.95 -4.40
C VAL A 78 8.53 19.06 -4.54
N HIS A 79 7.58 18.86 -5.44
CA HIS A 79 6.40 19.70 -5.60
C HIS A 79 5.17 18.95 -5.09
N TRP A 80 4.46 19.55 -4.16
CA TRP A 80 3.18 19.06 -3.67
C TRP A 80 2.24 20.26 -3.62
N ASP A 81 1.22 20.23 -4.46
CA ASP A 81 0.23 21.31 -4.58
C ASP A 81 -1.13 20.64 -4.74
N ASP A 82 -2.14 21.12 -4.02
CA ASP A 82 -3.47 20.55 -4.05
C ASP A 82 -4.13 20.85 -5.39
N LYS A 83 -4.79 19.84 -5.95
CA LYS A 83 -5.48 19.97 -7.22
C LYS A 83 -6.86 19.37 -7.12
N LEU A 84 -7.85 20.20 -7.44
CA LEU A 84 -9.23 19.73 -7.64
C LEU A 84 -9.29 18.97 -8.96
N LEU A 85 -9.54 17.66 -8.88
CA LEU A 85 -9.69 16.76 -10.02
C LEU A 85 -11.13 16.23 -10.07
N PRO A 86 -11.63 15.86 -11.27
CA PRO A 86 -12.90 15.17 -11.37
C PRO A 86 -12.88 13.89 -10.54
N ALA A 87 -13.92 13.68 -9.73
CA ALA A 87 -14.01 12.46 -8.95
C ALA A 87 -14.29 11.27 -9.89
N VAL A 88 -13.69 10.12 -9.57
CA VAL A 88 -13.93 8.88 -10.35
C VAL A 88 -15.28 8.25 -9.98
N SER A 89 -15.83 8.57 -8.80
CA SER A 89 -17.14 8.09 -8.36
C SER A 89 -18.28 8.98 -8.89
N ALA A 90 -19.38 8.38 -9.35
CA ALA A 90 -20.58 9.11 -9.78
C ALA A 90 -21.25 9.94 -8.66
N GLN A 91 -20.94 9.68 -7.40
CA GLN A 91 -21.56 10.34 -6.24
C GLN A 91 -20.95 11.72 -5.91
N LYS A 92 -19.72 12.00 -6.34
CA LYS A 92 -19.03 13.28 -6.11
C LYS A 92 -18.70 13.91 -7.47
N SER A 93 -18.82 15.23 -7.59
CA SER A 93 -18.48 15.93 -8.83
C SER A 93 -16.99 16.29 -8.91
N LYS A 94 -16.33 16.47 -7.76
CA LYS A 94 -14.90 16.81 -7.64
C LYS A 94 -14.28 16.11 -6.43
N GLU A 95 -13.02 15.73 -6.57
CA GLU A 95 -12.16 15.20 -5.52
C GLU A 95 -10.91 16.04 -5.45
N GLU A 96 -10.57 16.45 -4.24
CA GLU A 96 -9.29 17.06 -4.00
C GLU A 96 -8.22 15.99 -3.93
N ARG A 97 -7.09 16.26 -4.59
CA ARG A 97 -5.97 15.34 -4.63
C ARG A 97 -4.68 16.11 -4.47
N LEU A 98 -3.74 15.51 -3.74
CA LEU A 98 -2.40 16.04 -3.54
C LEU A 98 -1.41 15.20 -4.34
N PRO A 99 -1.09 15.58 -5.59
CA PRO A 99 0.02 15.00 -6.33
C PRO A 99 1.35 15.35 -5.67
N ILE A 100 2.17 14.34 -5.42
CA ILE A 100 3.57 14.49 -5.04
C ILE A 100 4.39 14.24 -6.30
N VAL A 101 4.94 15.33 -6.84
CA VAL A 101 5.78 15.32 -8.02
C VAL A 101 7.22 15.55 -7.59
N ILE A 102 8.10 14.71 -8.08
CA ILE A 102 9.53 14.84 -7.93
C ILE A 102 10.09 15.36 -9.25
N SER A 103 10.86 16.44 -9.22
CA SER A 103 11.59 16.92 -10.40
C SER A 103 13.10 16.93 -10.13
N TYR A 104 13.85 16.58 -11.17
CA TYR A 104 15.29 16.60 -11.14
C TYR A 104 15.87 16.77 -12.55
N GLY A 105 16.82 17.70 -12.71
CA GLY A 105 17.27 18.14 -14.04
C GLY A 105 16.09 18.61 -14.89
N LEU A 106 15.91 17.98 -16.06
CA LEU A 106 14.75 18.20 -16.96
C LEU A 106 13.64 17.14 -16.81
N LYS A 107 13.80 16.17 -15.91
CA LYS A 107 12.85 15.08 -15.69
C LYS A 107 11.86 15.46 -14.59
N LYS A 108 10.59 15.10 -14.78
CA LYS A 108 9.52 15.18 -13.78
C LYS A 108 8.90 13.80 -13.62
N HIS A 109 8.77 13.33 -12.40
CA HIS A 109 8.21 12.04 -12.05
C HIS A 109 7.07 12.22 -11.05
N LEU A 110 5.90 11.65 -11.34
CA LEU A 110 4.76 11.64 -10.43
C LEU A 110 4.89 10.43 -9.50
N THR A 111 5.21 10.67 -8.23
CA THR A 111 5.47 9.60 -7.26
C THR A 111 4.18 9.04 -6.69
N ALA A 112 3.25 9.92 -6.32
CA ALA A 112 1.98 9.53 -5.73
C ALA A 112 0.91 10.60 -5.96
N VAL A 113 -0.35 10.21 -5.91
CA VAL A 113 -1.50 11.12 -5.88
C VAL A 113 -2.40 10.70 -4.73
N TRP A 114 -2.39 11.47 -3.65
CA TRP A 114 -3.20 11.19 -2.47
C TRP A 114 -4.57 11.82 -2.63
N ARG A 115 -5.64 11.10 -2.31
CA ARG A 115 -6.96 11.71 -2.19
C ARG A 115 -6.99 12.49 -0.87
N LEU A 116 -7.48 13.71 -0.93
CA LEU A 116 -7.66 14.57 0.23
C LEU A 116 -9.16 14.69 0.51
N ASP A 117 -9.55 14.54 1.78
CA ASP A 117 -10.94 14.74 2.18
C ASP A 117 -11.26 16.24 2.35
N ASN A 118 -10.29 17.06 2.79
CA ASN A 118 -10.35 18.54 2.87
C ASN A 118 -8.93 19.16 2.83
N SER A 119 -8.68 20.20 2.03
CA SER A 119 -7.42 20.98 1.99
C SER A 119 -7.37 22.17 2.93
N THR A 120 -8.45 22.46 3.65
CA THR A 120 -8.60 23.72 4.36
C THR A 120 -7.71 23.85 5.60
N GLY A 121 -6.84 22.88 5.89
CA GLY A 121 -5.91 22.86 7.04
C GLY A 121 -6.58 22.80 8.42
N LYS A 122 -7.92 22.82 8.49
CA LYS A 122 -8.69 22.89 9.74
C LYS A 122 -8.45 21.72 10.68
N GLU A 123 -8.06 20.56 10.15
CA GLU A 123 -7.78 19.35 10.94
C GLU A 123 -6.30 19.20 11.31
N GLN A 124 -5.41 20.12 10.90
CA GLN A 124 -3.98 20.08 11.21
C GLN A 124 -3.62 20.82 12.52
N THR A 125 -4.61 21.02 13.41
CA THR A 125 -4.43 21.72 14.69
C THR A 125 -4.19 20.75 15.83
#